data_AF-A0A1F5E5B6-F1
#
_entry.id   AF-A0A1F5E5B6-F1
#
_cell.length_a   1.000
_cell.length_b   1.000
_cell.length_c   1.000
_cell.angle_alpha   90.00
_cell.angle_beta   90.00
_cell.angle_gamma   90.00
#
_symmetry.space_group_name_H-M   'P 1'
#
loop_
_entity.id
_entity.type
_entity.pdbx_description
1 polymer ?
#
loop_
_entity_poly.entity_id
_entity_poly.type
_entity_poly.pdbx_seq_one_letter_code
_entity_poly.pdbx_strand_id
1 'polypeptide(L)'
;MSKLGIKYFFPKLVVLNQNGLLGIFPWWWGGISLFIIGLWFLRERTYNWELCLILAGGVSNLLDRFLWGGVVDFPIFGFLPAFNLADLMIDLGIILILFKGFSKNL
;
A
#
# COMPACT_ATOMS: atom_id res chain seq x y z
N MET A 1 15.21 -7.88 -4.50
CA MET A 1 14.82 -7.93 -5.94
C MET A 1 13.60 -7.04 -6.10
N SER A 2 13.57 -6.11 -7.06
CA SER A 2 12.44 -5.17 -7.22
C SER A 2 11.20 -5.87 -7.79
N LYS A 3 9.99 -5.29 -7.63
CA LYS A 3 8.75 -5.78 -8.26
C LYS A 3 8.93 -5.99 -9.78
N LEU A 4 9.69 -5.10 -10.43
CA LEU A 4 10.10 -5.22 -11.84
C LEU A 4 10.90 -6.50 -12.10
N GLY A 5 11.93 -6.75 -11.30
CA GLY A 5 12.75 -7.95 -11.44
C GLY A 5 11.92 -9.22 -11.27
N ILE A 6 11.05 -9.27 -10.26
CA ILE A 6 10.23 -10.46 -10.00
C ILE A 6 9.23 -10.69 -11.13
N LYS A 7 8.58 -9.65 -11.67
CA LYS A 7 7.69 -9.77 -12.83
C LYS A 7 8.42 -10.28 -14.07
N TYR A 8 9.65 -9.83 -14.32
CA TYR A 8 10.41 -10.22 -15.51
C TYR A 8 10.97 -11.66 -15.42
N PHE A 9 11.53 -12.03 -14.26
CA PHE A 9 12.16 -13.35 -14.07
C PHE A 9 11.18 -14.44 -13.62
N PHE A 10 10.10 -14.09 -12.92
CA PHE A 10 9.13 -15.03 -12.34
C PHE A 10 7.67 -14.61 -12.60
N PRO A 11 7.23 -14.45 -13.85
CA PRO A 11 5.89 -13.95 -14.19
C PRO A 11 4.75 -14.84 -13.66
N LYS A 12 5.01 -16.16 -13.47
CA LYS A 12 4.01 -17.10 -12.93
C LYS A 12 3.74 -16.92 -11.43
N LEU A 13 4.58 -16.17 -10.72
CA LEU A 13 4.44 -15.88 -9.29
C LEU A 13 3.76 -14.54 -9.02
N VAL A 14 3.26 -13.87 -10.07
CA VAL A 14 2.71 -12.52 -9.99
C VAL A 14 1.26 -12.52 -10.45
N VAL A 15 0.42 -11.81 -9.72
CA VAL A 15 -0.94 -11.46 -10.11
C VAL A 15 -0.99 -9.94 -10.32
N LEU A 16 -1.55 -9.50 -11.45
CA LEU A 16 -1.75 -8.08 -11.71
C LEU A 16 -3.17 -7.67 -11.27
N ASN A 17 -3.26 -6.90 -10.19
CA ASN A 17 -4.53 -6.45 -9.65
C ASN A 17 -4.92 -5.08 -10.19
N GLN A 18 -5.98 -5.06 -11.00
CA GLN A 18 -6.49 -3.82 -11.62
C GLN A 18 -7.44 -3.05 -10.69
N ASN A 19 -8.05 -3.73 -9.73
CA ASN A 19 -9.02 -3.11 -8.83
C ASN A 19 -8.32 -2.43 -7.66
N GLY A 20 -9.00 -1.49 -7.00
CA GLY A 20 -8.53 -0.86 -5.77
C GLY A 20 -8.70 -1.78 -4.56
N LEU A 21 -8.72 -1.18 -3.36
CA LEU A 21 -8.79 -1.87 -2.08
C LEU A 21 -9.82 -3.01 -2.08
N LEU A 22 -9.34 -4.24 -1.78
CA LEU A 22 -10.10 -5.49 -1.73
C LEU A 22 -10.95 -5.81 -2.96
N GLY A 23 -10.67 -5.18 -4.11
CA GLY A 23 -11.48 -5.36 -5.32
C GLY A 23 -12.77 -4.53 -5.37
N ILE A 24 -13.05 -3.73 -4.34
CA ILE A 24 -14.34 -3.05 -4.15
C ILE A 24 -14.29 -1.61 -4.66
N PHE A 25 -13.15 -0.94 -4.49
CA PHE A 25 -13.00 0.47 -4.87
C PHE A 25 -12.33 0.62 -6.24
N PRO A 26 -12.70 1.64 -7.03
CA PRO A 26 -11.92 2.04 -8.20
C PRO A 26 -10.48 2.41 -7.82
N TRP A 27 -9.52 2.10 -8.69
CA TRP A 27 -8.11 2.28 -8.38
C TRP A 27 -7.69 3.74 -8.14
N TRP A 28 -8.37 4.71 -8.76
CA TRP A 28 -8.09 6.13 -8.62
C TRP A 28 -8.38 6.68 -7.20
N TRP A 29 -9.18 5.96 -6.41
CA TRP A 29 -9.36 6.28 -4.98
C TRP A 29 -8.03 6.24 -4.23
N GLY A 30 -7.11 5.34 -4.59
CA GLY A 30 -5.79 5.29 -3.98
C GLY A 30 -5.00 6.60 -4.15
N GLY A 31 -5.14 7.27 -5.30
CA GLY A 31 -4.53 8.58 -5.55
C GLY A 31 -5.12 9.68 -4.67
N ILE A 32 -6.44 9.68 -4.49
CA ILE A 32 -7.13 10.63 -3.61
C ILE A 32 -6.72 10.40 -2.15
N SER A 33 -6.71 9.16 -1.69
CA SER A 33 -6.26 8.80 -0.34
C SER A 33 -4.82 9.25 -0.10
N LEU A 34 -3.91 8.99 -1.03
CA LEU A 34 -2.52 9.44 -0.95
C LEU A 34 -2.39 10.96 -0.88
N PHE A 35 -3.18 11.69 -1.66
CA PHE A 35 -3.18 13.15 -1.63
C PHE A 35 -3.61 13.68 -0.25
N ILE A 36 -4.71 13.16 0.30
CA ILE A 36 -5.21 13.55 1.62
C ILE A 36 -4.20 13.22 2.72
N ILE A 37 -3.64 12.01 2.71
CA ILE A 37 -2.64 11.56 3.69
C ILE A 37 -1.36 12.39 3.54
N GLY A 38 -0.99 12.77 2.31
CA GLY A 38 0.14 13.67 2.05
C GLY A 38 -0.07 15.06 2.65
N LEU A 39 -1.26 15.63 2.51
CA LEU A 39 -1.60 16.90 3.18
C LEU A 39 -1.56 16.76 4.71
N TRP A 40 -2.04 15.64 5.25
CA TRP A 40 -1.93 15.37 6.68
C TRP A 40 -0.47 15.28 7.13
N PHE A 41 0.38 14.55 6.41
CA PHE A 41 1.81 14.46 6.68
C PHE A 41 2.51 15.83 6.66
N LEU A 42 2.18 16.68 5.67
CA LEU A 42 2.74 18.03 5.58
C LEU A 42 2.27 18.97 6.70
N ARG A 43 1.08 18.71 7.26
CA ARG A 43 0.54 19.46 8.41
C ARG A 43 1.22 19.05 9.72
N GLU A 44 1.58 17.78 9.86
CA GLU A 44 2.26 17.28 11.06
C GLU A 44 3.63 17.95 11.23
N ARG A 45 3.88 18.49 12.43
CA ARG A 45 5.16 19.15 12.78
C ARG A 45 6.21 18.18 13.30
N THR A 46 5.87 16.89 13.37
CA THR A 46 6.75 15.84 13.87
C THR A 46 6.91 14.76 12.80
N TYR A 47 8.08 14.13 12.78
CA TYR A 47 8.27 12.92 11.99
C TYR A 47 7.27 11.86 12.47
N ASN A 48 6.47 11.34 11.56
CA ASN A 48 5.42 10.37 11.84
C ASN A 48 5.70 9.15 10.95
N TRP A 49 6.42 8.18 11.53
CA TRP A 49 6.87 6.97 10.84
C TRP A 49 5.69 6.17 10.31
N GLU A 50 4.57 6.23 11.01
CA GLU A 50 3.31 5.59 10.66
C GLU A 50 2.77 6.15 9.33
N LEU A 51 2.78 7.48 9.17
CA LEU A 51 2.42 8.14 7.92
C LEU A 51 3.44 7.89 6.80
N CYS A 52 4.74 7.83 7.12
CA CYS A 52 5.77 7.49 6.15
C CYS A 52 5.55 6.09 5.56
N LEU A 53 5.18 5.11 6.38
CA LEU A 53 4.89 3.75 5.94
C LEU A 53 3.69 3.72 4.98
N ILE A 54 2.58 4.38 5.34
CA ILE A 54 1.38 4.45 4.51
C ILE A 54 1.65 5.16 3.18
N LEU A 55 2.36 6.30 3.22
CA LEU A 55 2.71 7.05 2.01
C LEU A 55 3.65 6.27 1.10
N ALA A 56 4.70 5.66 1.65
CA ALA A 56 5.66 4.89 0.85
C ALA A 56 5.00 3.66 0.21
N GLY A 57 4.18 2.92 0.95
CA GLY A 57 3.40 1.81 0.41
C GLY A 57 2.41 2.28 -0.67
N GLY A 58 1.61 3.30 -0.36
CA GLY A 58 0.63 3.82 -1.31
C GLY A 58 1.28 4.33 -2.60
N VAL A 59 2.39 5.09 -2.51
CA VAL A 59 3.14 5.56 -3.67
C VAL A 59 3.67 4.39 -4.50
N SER A 60 4.18 3.33 -3.86
CA SER A 60 4.64 2.14 -4.58
C SER A 60 3.51 1.48 -5.38
N ASN A 61 2.32 1.30 -4.79
CA ASN A 61 1.18 0.70 -5.48
C ASN A 61 0.62 1.61 -6.58
N LEU A 62 0.61 2.92 -6.36
CA LEU A 62 0.18 3.88 -7.39
C LEU A 62 1.16 3.91 -8.56
N LEU A 63 2.47 3.86 -8.29
CA LEU A 63 3.49 3.79 -9.32
C LEU A 63 3.36 2.53 -10.18
N ASP A 64 3.08 1.38 -9.55
CA ASP A 64 2.83 0.13 -10.28
C ASP A 64 1.69 0.30 -11.31
N ARG A 65 0.62 1.02 -10.96
CA ARG A 65 -0.50 1.26 -11.87
C ARG A 65 -0.11 2.10 -13.07
N PHE A 66 0.68 3.14 -12.88
CA PHE A 66 1.15 3.99 -13.99
C PHE A 66 2.10 3.23 -14.93
N LEU A 67 2.93 2.33 -14.39
CA LEU A 67 3.91 1.59 -15.18
C LEU A 67 3.31 0.33 -15.83
N TRP A 68 2.38 -0.35 -15.16
CA TRP A 68 1.95 -1.71 -15.50
C TRP A 68 0.45 -1.87 -15.73
N GLY A 69 -0.36 -0.83 -15.51
CA GLY A 69 -1.83 -0.92 -15.61
C GLY A 69 -2.50 -1.63 -14.43
N GLY A 70 -1.75 -1.96 -13.37
CA GLY A 70 -2.27 -2.63 -12.16
C GLY A 70 -1.17 -2.80 -11.10
N VAL A 71 -1.56 -3.26 -9.92
CA VAL A 71 -0.64 -3.52 -8.81
C VAL A 71 -0.06 -4.94 -8.94
N VAL A 72 1.24 -5.09 -8.70
CA VAL A 72 1.94 -6.36 -8.73
C VAL A 72 1.81 -7.05 -7.36
N ASP A 73 0.92 -8.04 -7.29
CA ASP A 73 0.64 -8.82 -6.08
C ASP A 73 1.24 -10.23 -6.17
N PHE A 74 1.57 -10.81 -5.02
CA PHE A 74 2.11 -12.15 -4.91
C PHE A 74 1.06 -13.06 -4.24
N PRO A 75 0.63 -14.14 -4.91
CA PRO A 75 -0.30 -15.08 -4.33
C PRO A 75 0.37 -15.81 -3.17
N ILE A 76 -0.35 -15.88 -2.05
CA ILE A 76 0.03 -16.73 -0.92
C ILE A 76 -0.82 -18.01 -0.98
N PHE A 77 -0.29 -19.11 -0.45
CA PHE A 77 -1.00 -20.38 -0.39
C PHE A 77 -2.36 -20.25 0.33
N GLY A 78 -3.43 -20.80 -0.27
CA GLY A 78 -4.75 -20.93 0.36
C GLY A 78 -5.79 -19.90 -0.11
N PHE A 79 -6.66 -19.46 0.81
CA PHE A 79 -7.81 -18.58 0.56
C PHE A 79 -7.51 -17.09 0.80
N LEU A 80 -6.28 -16.74 1.14
CA LEU A 80 -5.91 -15.36 1.42
C LEU A 80 -5.80 -14.55 0.12
N PRO A 81 -6.20 -13.25 0.13
CA PRO A 81 -5.94 -12.37 -0.99
C PRO A 81 -4.44 -12.31 -1.30
N ALA A 82 -4.09 -12.24 -2.58
CA ALA A 82 -2.73 -11.91 -2.97
C ALA A 82 -2.37 -10.52 -2.41
N PHE A 83 -1.13 -10.35 -1.96
CA PHE A 83 -0.66 -9.08 -1.40
C PHE A 83 0.79 -8.83 -1.78
N ASN A 84 1.27 -7.62 -1.51
CA ASN A 84 2.65 -7.24 -1.70
C ASN A 84 3.21 -6.45 -0.50
N LEU A 85 4.50 -6.11 -0.56
CA LEU A 85 5.18 -5.39 0.53
C LEU A 85 4.56 -4.02 0.82
N ALA A 86 4.03 -3.34 -0.19
CA ALA A 86 3.35 -2.05 -0.01
C ALA A 86 2.07 -2.19 0.82
N ASP A 87 1.30 -3.26 0.64
CA ASP A 87 0.11 -3.53 1.45
C ASP A 87 0.50 -3.76 2.91
N LEU A 88 1.56 -4.55 3.15
CA LEU A 88 2.12 -4.75 4.50
C LEU A 88 2.58 -3.45 5.15
N MET A 89 3.20 -2.54 4.40
CA MET A 89 3.61 -1.23 4.92
C MET A 89 2.40 -0.35 5.28
N ILE A 90 1.37 -0.35 4.44
CA ILE A 90 0.13 0.40 4.70
C ILE A 90 -0.55 -0.16 5.96
N ASP A 91 -0.74 -1.48 6.04
CA ASP A 91 -1.39 -2.13 7.18
C ASP A 91 -0.62 -1.87 8.49
N LEU A 92 0.71 -1.99 8.46
CA LEU A 92 1.55 -1.71 9.62
C LEU A 92 1.43 -0.25 10.07
N GLY A 93 1.46 0.71 9.13
CA GLY A 93 1.29 2.12 9.44
C GLY A 93 -0.07 2.41 10.08
N ILE A 94 -1.15 1.80 9.57
CA ILE A 94 -2.49 1.92 10.16
C ILE A 94 -2.53 1.34 11.58
N ILE A 95 -1.97 0.14 11.79
CA ILE A 95 -1.90 -0.50 13.10
C ILE A 95 -1.18 0.39 14.11
N LEU A 96 -0.05 1.00 13.73
CA LEU A 96 0.72 1.89 14.61
C LEU A 96 -0.06 3.17 14.96
N ILE A 97 -0.80 3.76 14.01
CA ILE A 97 -1.69 4.91 14.27
C ILE A 97 -2.74 4.53 15.31
N LEU A 98 -3.41 3.39 15.12
CA LEU A 98 -4.45 2.90 16.03
C LEU A 98 -3.89 2.64 17.42
N PHE A 99 -2.75 1.94 17.52
CA PHE A 99 -2.11 1.62 18.79
C PHE A 99 -1.71 2.89 19.57
N LYS A 100 -1.11 3.87 18.90
CA LYS A 100 -0.77 5.18 19.48
C LYS A 100 -2.01 5.96 19.92
N GLY A 101 -3.10 5.85 19.18
CA GLY A 101 -4.40 6.41 19.54
C GLY A 101 -4.97 5.80 20.83
N PHE A 102 -4.97 4.47 20.95
CA PHE A 102 -5.43 3.79 22.17
C PHE A 102 -4.55 4.10 23.38
N SER A 103 -3.22 4.11 23.22
CA SER A 103 -2.29 4.39 24.32
C SER A 103 -2.39 5.81 24.90
N LYS A 104 -2.89 6.79 24.14
CA LYS A 104 -3.11 8.16 24.64
C LYS A 104 -4.38 8.33 25.47
N ASN A 105 -5.31 7.37 25.39
CA ASN A 105 -6.62 7.40 26.04
C ASN A 105 -6.69 6.53 27.31
N LEU A 106 -5.57 5.90 27.69
CA LEU A 106 -5.36 5.17 28.95
C LEU A 106 -4.48 6.03 29.88
#